data_AF-X6HIG9-F1
#
_entry.id   AF-X6HIG9-F1
#
_cell.length_a   1.000
_cell.length_b   1.000
_cell.length_c   1.000
_cell.angle_alpha   90.00
_cell.angle_beta   90.00
_cell.angle_gamma   90.00
#
_symmetry.space_group_name_H-M   'P 1'
#
loop_
_entity.id
_entity.type
_entity.pdbx_description
1 polymer ?
#
loop_
_entity_poly.entity_id
_entity_poly.type
_entity_poly.pdbx_seq_one_letter_code
_entity_poly.pdbx_strand_id
1 'polypeptide(L)' 'MLLSEIRSLTGHELSIRHDDERTGDQPFFVADTRKIKAMLGWKARVSWREGIRDLADWLQQHRLQPRPEVVRYVA' A
#
# COMPACT_ATOMS: atom_id res chain seq x y z
N MET A 1 -5.32 -5.91 -8.00
CA MET A 1 -4.65 -4.69 -8.51
C MET A 1 -3.48 -4.28 -7.63
N LEU A 2 -3.67 -3.88 -6.36
CA LEU A 2 -2.54 -3.57 -5.46
C LEU A 2 -1.76 -4.82 -5.02
N LEU A 3 -2.43 -5.86 -4.50
CA LEU A 3 -1.76 -7.11 -4.12
C LEU A 3 -1.00 -7.75 -5.30
N SER A 4 -1.55 -7.62 -6.51
CA SER A 4 -0.90 -8.06 -7.75
C SER A 4 0.39 -7.27 -8.04
N GLU A 5 0.38 -5.94 -7.83
CA GLU A 5 1.58 -5.09 -7.97
C GLU A 5 2.63 -5.47 -6.93
N ILE A 6 2.22 -5.70 -5.68
CA ILE A 6 3.12 -6.14 -4.61
C ILE A 6 3.75 -7.51 -4.94
N ARG A 7 2.96 -8.48 -5.42
CA ARG A 7 3.48 -9.77 -5.91
C ARG A 7 4.52 -9.57 -7.02
N SER A 8 4.25 -8.69 -7.98
CA SER A 8 5.17 -8.39 -9.08
C SER A 8 6.49 -7.79 -8.57
N LEU A 9 6.44 -6.80 -7.67
CA LEU A 9 7.61 -6.12 -7.13
C LEU A 9 8.44 -7.00 -6.20
N THR A 10 7.79 -7.89 -5.44
CA THR A 10 8.48 -8.75 -4.48
C THR A 10 8.94 -10.08 -5.07
N GLY A 11 8.34 -10.55 -6.17
CA GLY A 11 8.57 -11.88 -6.73
C GLY A 11 8.08 -13.03 -5.84
N HIS A 12 7.28 -12.74 -4.81
CA HIS A 12 6.77 -13.72 -3.86
C HIS A 12 5.29 -14.01 -4.10
N GLU A 13 4.92 -15.29 -4.06
CA GLU A 13 3.52 -15.70 -4.05
C GLU A 13 2.83 -15.24 -2.74
N LEU A 14 1.63 -14.71 -2.87
CA LEU A 14 0.84 -14.23 -1.74
C LEU A 14 -0.18 -15.29 -1.33
N SER A 15 -0.13 -15.76 -0.08
CA SER A 15 -1.20 -16.56 0.52
C SER A 15 -2.27 -15.61 1.07
N ILE A 16 -3.44 -15.59 0.44
CA ILE A 16 -4.55 -14.70 0.82
C ILE A 16 -5.58 -15.51 1.64
N ARG A 17 -5.97 -14.98 2.80
CA ARG A 17 -7.14 -15.44 3.55
C ARG A 17 -8.04 -14.25 3.82
N HIS A 18 -9.34 -14.48 3.80
CA HIS A 18 -10.34 -13.47 4.12
C HIS A 18 -10.82 -13.73 5.54
N ASP A 19 -11.14 -12.65 6.23
CA ASP A 19 -11.67 -12.64 7.59
C ASP A 19 -12.82 -11.62 7.64
N ASP A 20 -13.49 -11.52 8.79
CA ASP A 20 -14.55 -10.53 8.99
C ASP A 20 -14.02 -9.09 8.86
N GLU A 21 -14.89 -8.18 8.45
CA GLU A 21 -14.54 -6.76 8.36
C GLU A 21 -14.15 -6.23 9.74
N ARG A 22 -13.01 -5.55 9.82
CA ARG A 22 -12.55 -4.96 11.08
C ARG A 22 -13.46 -3.82 11.47
N THR A 23 -13.87 -3.80 12.74
CA THR A 23 -14.71 -2.72 13.29
C THR A 23 -14.01 -1.37 13.10
N GLY A 24 -14.67 -0.45 12.39
CA GLY A 24 -14.19 0.90 12.14
C GLY A 24 -13.56 1.13 10.75
N ASP A 25 -13.36 0.08 9.95
CA ASP A 25 -12.92 0.27 8.57
C ASP A 25 -14.01 0.90 7.71
N GLN A 26 -13.64 1.90 6.91
CA GLN A 26 -14.53 2.51 5.93
C GLN A 26 -14.47 1.73 4.61
N PRO A 27 -15.60 1.39 3.96
CA PRO A 27 -15.61 0.61 2.72
C PRO A 27 -14.83 1.27 1.57
N PHE A 28 -14.77 2.61 1.55
CA PHE A 28 -13.95 3.37 0.63
C PHE A 28 -13.60 4.74 1.21
N PHE A 29 -12.46 5.27 0.77
CA PHE A 29 -12.03 6.63 1.05
C PHE A 29 -11.62 7.33 -0.24
N VAL A 30 -12.16 8.52 -0.48
CA VAL A 30 -11.84 9.34 -1.66
C VAL A 30 -11.59 10.78 -1.21
N ALA A 31 -10.38 11.27 -1.49
CA ALA A 31 -10.01 12.65 -1.19
C ALA A 31 -10.37 13.60 -2.34
N ASP A 32 -11.28 14.55 -2.09
CA ASP A 32 -11.51 15.67 -3.00
C ASP A 32 -10.37 16.69 -2.91
N THR A 33 -9.53 16.69 -3.95
CA THR A 33 -8.34 17.55 -4.03
C THR A 33 -8.59 18.86 -4.78
N ARG A 34 -9.84 19.20 -5.14
CA ARG A 34 -10.15 20.43 -5.91
C ARG A 34 -9.71 21.71 -5.20
N LYS A 35 -9.89 21.79 -3.87
CA LYS A 35 -9.50 22.99 -3.09
C LYS A 35 -8.00 23.26 -3.15
N ILE A 36 -7.16 22.24 -2.89
CA ILE A 36 -5.70 22.40 -2.90
C ILE A 36 -5.16 22.63 -4.32
N LYS A 37 -5.79 22.01 -5.33
CA LYS A 37 -5.50 22.27 -6.75
C LYS A 37 -5.74 23.74 -7.11
N ALA A 38 -6.90 24.27 -6.74
CA ALA A 38 -7.29 25.65 -7.07
C ALA A 38 -6.44 26.69 -6.32
N MET A 39 -6.17 26.47 -5.04
CA MET A 39 -5.49 27.45 -4.21
C MET A 39 -3.97 27.47 -4.41
N LEU A 40 -3.35 26.30 -4.64
CA LEU A 40 -1.90 26.16 -4.65
C LEU A 40 -1.33 25.71 -6.00
N GLY A 41 -2.18 25.48 -7.00
CA GLY A 41 -1.77 24.81 -8.25
C GLY A 41 -1.25 23.39 -8.02
N TRP A 42 -1.56 22.79 -6.87
CA TRP A 42 -1.03 21.49 -6.49
C TRP A 42 -1.55 20.39 -7.42
N LYS A 43 -0.67 19.46 -7.79
CA LYS A 43 -1.03 18.22 -8.48
C LYS A 43 -0.25 17.06 -7.89
N ALA A 44 -0.89 15.90 -7.76
CA ALA A 44 -0.18 14.66 -7.46
C ALA A 44 0.87 14.42 -8.55
N ARG A 45 2.13 14.23 -8.14
CA ARG A 45 3.26 13.99 -9.04
C ARG A 45 3.67 12.53 -9.11
N VAL A 46 3.32 11.77 -8.07
CA VAL A 46 3.62 10.36 -7.93
C VAL A 46 2.32 9.61 -8.03
N SER A 47 2.22 8.70 -9.01
CA SER A 47 1.09 7.77 -9.10
C SER A 47 1.17 6.72 -7.98
N TRP A 48 0.06 6.02 -7.72
CA TRP A 48 0.06 4.98 -6.69
C TRP A 48 1.05 3.85 -7.00
N ARG A 49 1.28 3.51 -8.27
CA ARG A 49 2.23 2.46 -8.66
C ARG A 49 3.67 2.87 -8.41
N GLU A 50 4.02 4.10 -8.80
CA GLU A 50 5.35 4.66 -8.52
C GLU A 50 5.59 4.72 -7.01
N GLY A 51 4.63 5.23 -6.24
CA GLY A 51 4.76 5.30 -4.78
C GLY A 51 4.96 3.94 -4.10
N ILE A 52 4.29 2.88 -4.57
CA ILE A 52 4.48 1.52 -4.05
C ILE A 52 5.86 0.97 -4.44
N ARG A 53 6.35 1.26 -5.65
CA ARG A 53 7.70 0.87 -6.08
C ARG A 53 8.78 1.57 -5.26
N ASP A 54 8.68 2.89 -5.11
CA ASP A 54 9.62 3.70 -4.31
C ASP A 54 9.68 3.18 -2.86
N LEU A 55 8.52 2.83 -2.29
CA LEU A 55 8.46 2.21 -0.96
C LEU A 55 9.13 0.84 -0.92
N ALA A 56 8.88 -0.02 -1.91
CA ALA A 56 9.50 -1.34 -1.98
C ALA A 56 11.03 -1.24 -2.07
N ASP A 57 11.54 -0.33 -2.90
CA ASP A 57 12.97 -0.09 -3.06
C ASP A 57 13.60 0.43 -1.77
N TRP A 58 12.93 1.37 -1.10
CA TRP A 58 13.37 1.88 0.20
C TRP A 58 13.44 0.79 1.27
N LEU A 59 12.42 -0.07 1.37
CA LEU A 59 12.38 -1.19 2.33
C LEU A 59 13.51 -2.20 2.08
N GLN A 60 13.83 -2.48 0.82
CA GLN A 60 14.94 -3.37 0.45
C GLN A 60 16.30 -2.77 0.84
N GLN A 61 16.48 -1.47 0.61
CA GLN A 61 17.72 -0.75 0.94
C GLN A 61 17.95 -0.65 2.46
N HIS A 62 16.88 -0.45 3.23
CA HIS A 62 16.97 -0.15 4.66
C HIS A 62 16.66 -1.34 5.61
N ARG A 63 16.63 -2.56 5.06
CA ARG A 63 16.60 -3.84 5.80
C ARG A 63 15.57 -3.90 6.94
N LEU A 64 14.29 -3.84 6.60
CA LEU A 64 13.41 -4.86 7.18
C LEU A 64 13.78 -6.18 6.52
N GLN A 65 14.85 -6.84 6.98
CA GLN A 65 15.07 -8.22 6.54
C GLN A 65 13.83 -9.00 6.98
N PRO A 66 13.08 -9.61 6.05
CA PRO A 66 11.93 -10.41 6.42
C PRO A 66 12.46 -11.56 7.26
N ARG A 67 12.34 -11.42 8.58
CA ARG A 67 12.41 -12.57 9.46
C ARG A 67 11.20 -13.42 9.06
N PRO A 68 11.32 -14.76 9.02
CA PRO A 68 10.13 -15.60 8.97
C PRO A 68 9.32 -15.32 10.24
N GLU A 69 8.42 -14.34 10.18
CA GLU A 69 7.45 -14.08 11.22
C GLU A 69 6.38 -15.16 11.12
N VAL A 70 6.12 -15.79 12.26
CA VAL A 70 4.93 -16.62 12.42
C VAL A 70 3.75 -15.72 12.07
N VAL A 71 2.95 -16.12 11.08
CA VAL A 71 1.75 -15.39 10.65
C VAL A 71 0.88 -15.14 11.88
N ARG A 72 0.95 -13.93 12.43
CA ARG A 72 0.08 -13.48 13.50
C ARG A 72 -1.09 -12.80 12.83
N TYR A 73 -2.21 -13.52 12.78
CA TYR A 73 -3.49 -12.89 12.52
C TYR A 73 -3.75 -11.93 13.69
N VAL A 74 -3.77 -10.64 13.37
CA VAL A 74 -4.31 -9.64 14.27
C VAL A 74 -5.80 -9.61 13.96
N ALA A 75 -6.57 -10.33 14.77
CA ALA A 75 -8.03 -10.29 14.77
C ALA A 75 -8.53 -8.90 15.21
#